data_AF-A0A959VYL2-F1
#
_entry.id   AF-A0A959VYL2-F1
#
_cell.length_a   1.000
_cell.length_b   1.000
_cell.length_c   1.000
_cell.angle_alpha   90.00
_cell.angle_beta   90.00
_cell.angle_gamma   90.00
#
_symmetry.space_group_name_H-M   'P 1'
#
loop_
_entity.id
_entity.type
_entity.pdbx_description
1 polymer ?
#
loop_
_entity_poly.entity_id
_entity_poly.type
_entity_poly.pdbx_seq_one_letter_code
_entity_poly.pdbx_strand_id
1 'polypeptide(L)'
;LRTEANKSVVFKGLGHYRGGVELIIRGGSFYVINNVPLNYYCRGVLSKELIPSWPIETLKAFALAARSIGLSAKGTHDGFDVYPDTRSQVYGPISSEYSRTNRACAKTASQALFFRGEVAMALFSASSGGHTESVENVWFGEPIPYLRGVPDPWDEVSPYHRWTYSYSPARMNSLLGSYVAGRLKKVQITRYGVSKRVIWARLYGTRGKTRIRGDSLQYALGLPDRFILSITRR
;
A
#
# COMPACT_ATOMS: atom_id res chain seq x y z
N LEU A 1 1.41 -2.51 30.04
CA LEU A 1 1.24 -3.96 30.26
C LEU A 1 1.71 -4.68 29.01
N ARG A 2 2.53 -5.74 29.11
CA ARG A 2 2.99 -6.51 27.94
C ARG A 2 2.95 -8.00 28.25
N THR A 3 2.31 -8.79 27.39
CA THR A 3 2.29 -10.25 27.52
C THR A 3 3.40 -10.88 26.66
N GLU A 4 3.73 -12.14 26.95
CA GLU A 4 4.69 -12.91 26.16
C GLU A 4 4.30 -12.97 24.67
N ALA A 5 5.30 -12.82 23.79
CA ALA A 5 5.11 -12.79 22.34
C ALA A 5 5.13 -14.19 21.68
N ASN A 6 5.34 -15.26 22.45
CA ASN A 6 5.51 -16.62 21.90
C ASN A 6 4.21 -17.46 21.91
N LYS A 7 3.07 -16.87 22.28
CA LYS A 7 1.76 -17.53 22.29
C LYS A 7 0.86 -16.92 21.21
N SER A 8 -0.42 -16.80 21.50
CA SER A 8 -1.42 -16.18 20.65
C SER A 8 -2.41 -15.40 21.52
N VAL A 9 -3.10 -14.44 20.91
CA VAL A 9 -4.11 -13.62 21.57
C VAL A 9 -5.40 -13.58 20.75
N VAL A 10 -6.54 -13.65 21.44
CA VAL A 10 -7.86 -13.50 20.82
C VAL A 10 -8.33 -12.07 21.00
N PHE A 11 -8.55 -11.38 19.88
CA PHE A 11 -9.24 -10.10 19.85
C PHE A 11 -10.70 -10.37 19.47
N LYS A 12 -11.63 -10.11 20.40
CA LYS A 12 -13.07 -10.33 20.16
C LYS A 12 -13.53 -9.52 18.94
N GLY A 13 -14.15 -10.20 17.98
CA GLY A 13 -14.59 -9.61 16.71
C GLY A 13 -13.54 -9.54 15.61
N LEU A 14 -12.24 -9.74 15.91
CA LEU A 14 -11.16 -9.74 14.91
C LEU A 14 -10.52 -11.11 14.69
N GLY A 15 -10.55 -11.99 15.71
CA GLY A 15 -10.06 -13.37 15.61
C GLY A 15 -8.83 -13.65 16.47
N HIS A 16 -8.14 -14.75 16.14
CA HIS A 16 -7.00 -15.28 16.89
C HIS A 16 -5.69 -14.92 16.18
N TYR A 17 -4.82 -14.18 16.84
CA TYR A 17 -3.57 -13.64 16.27
C TYR A 17 -2.35 -14.22 16.96
N ARG A 18 -1.22 -14.27 16.26
CA ARG A 18 0.05 -14.69 16.85
C ARG A 18 0.58 -13.59 17.78
N GLY A 19 1.36 -13.98 18.77
CA GLY A 19 2.00 -13.04 19.68
C GLY A 19 1.19 -12.77 20.93
N GLY A 20 1.48 -11.62 21.52
CA GLY A 20 0.85 -11.12 22.74
C GLY A 20 0.21 -9.76 22.52
N VAL A 21 -0.18 -9.13 23.62
CA VAL A 21 -0.71 -7.77 23.66
C VAL A 21 0.22 -6.88 24.46
N GLU A 22 0.40 -5.68 23.95
CA GLU A 22 0.99 -4.56 24.65
C GLU A 22 -0.04 -3.42 24.73
N LEU A 23 -0.22 -2.90 25.94
CA LEU A 23 -1.06 -1.74 26.22
C LEU A 23 -0.17 -0.57 26.60
N ILE A 24 -0.31 0.52 25.85
CA ILE A 24 0.37 1.80 26.12
C ILE A 24 -0.65 2.93 26.24
N ILE A 25 -0.30 3.93 27.06
CA ILE A 25 -1.07 5.17 27.24
C ILE A 25 -0.26 6.32 26.64
N ARG A 26 -0.82 7.02 25.68
CA ARG A 26 -0.21 8.18 25.02
C ARG A 26 -1.27 9.19 24.63
N GLY A 27 -1.02 10.48 24.90
CA GLY A 27 -1.93 11.56 24.52
C GLY A 27 -3.37 11.42 25.05
N GLY A 28 -3.55 10.84 26.24
CA GLY A 28 -4.88 10.58 26.80
C GLY A 28 -5.64 9.41 26.15
N SER A 29 -5.02 8.67 25.22
CA SER A 29 -5.57 7.50 24.56
C SER A 29 -4.86 6.22 24.99
N PHE A 30 -5.58 5.10 24.90
CA PHE A 30 -5.03 3.75 25.07
C PHE A 30 -4.83 3.09 23.71
N TYR A 31 -3.64 2.58 23.45
CA TYR A 31 -3.36 1.76 22.28
C TYR A 31 -3.29 0.30 22.69
N VAL A 32 -3.98 -0.54 21.91
CA VAL A 32 -3.90 -2.00 22.01
C VAL A 32 -3.05 -2.51 20.86
N ILE A 33 -1.85 -2.98 21.17
CA ILE A 33 -0.83 -3.35 20.19
C ILE A 33 -0.67 -4.86 20.20
N ASN A 34 -0.73 -5.50 19.03
CA ASN A 34 -0.32 -6.89 18.92
C ASN A 34 1.20 -6.98 18.85
N ASN A 35 1.83 -7.38 19.96
CA ASN A 35 3.27 -7.59 20.06
C ASN A 35 3.63 -8.98 19.54
N VAL A 36 4.22 -9.06 18.35
CA VAL A 36 4.42 -10.31 17.61
C VAL A 36 5.87 -10.45 17.10
N PRO A 37 6.49 -11.64 17.20
CA PRO A 37 7.80 -11.89 16.61
C PRO A 37 7.77 -11.71 15.08
N LEU A 38 8.81 -11.12 14.51
CA LEU A 38 8.87 -10.74 13.10
C LEU A 38 8.52 -11.88 12.11
N ASN A 39 8.94 -13.11 12.40
CA ASN A 39 8.63 -14.26 11.55
C ASN A 39 7.15 -14.69 11.61
N TYR A 40 6.46 -14.42 12.74
CA TYR A 40 5.02 -14.62 12.87
C TYR A 40 4.22 -13.48 12.26
N TYR A 41 4.71 -12.25 12.35
CA TYR A 41 4.17 -11.12 11.61
C TYR A 41 4.17 -11.39 10.10
N CYS A 42 5.30 -11.88 9.55
CA CYS A 42 5.42 -12.30 8.15
C CYS A 42 4.28 -13.25 7.72
N ARG A 43 3.91 -14.22 8.54
CA ARG A 43 2.86 -15.20 8.21
C ARG A 43 1.49 -14.55 8.05
N GLY A 44 1.13 -13.69 9.00
CA GLY A 44 -0.16 -12.98 8.95
C GLY A 44 -0.22 -11.91 7.87
N VAL A 45 0.91 -11.34 7.45
CA VAL A 45 0.96 -10.44 6.29
C VAL A 45 0.76 -11.23 4.99
N LEU A 46 1.58 -12.27 4.78
CA LEU A 46 1.52 -13.04 3.53
C LEU A 46 0.18 -13.73 3.32
N SER A 47 -0.57 -14.03 4.38
CA SER A 47 -1.91 -14.62 4.26
C SER A 47 -2.95 -13.65 3.70
N LYS A 48 -2.71 -12.35 3.79
CA LYS A 48 -3.64 -11.31 3.36
C LYS A 48 -3.21 -10.61 2.07
N GLU A 49 -1.91 -10.59 1.79
CA GLU A 49 -1.35 -9.88 0.64
C GLU A 49 -1.16 -10.77 -0.60
N LEU A 50 -1.13 -12.11 -0.46
CA LEU A 50 -0.73 -13.03 -1.53
C LEU A 50 -1.71 -14.15 -1.80
N ILE A 51 -1.67 -14.63 -3.05
CA ILE A 51 -2.33 -15.86 -3.46
C ILE A 51 -1.41 -17.05 -3.11
N PRO A 52 -1.82 -18.00 -2.25
CA PRO A 52 -0.95 -19.08 -1.77
C PRO A 52 -0.44 -20.03 -2.85
N SER A 53 -1.12 -20.10 -4.00
CA SER A 53 -0.74 -20.94 -5.14
C SER A 53 0.37 -20.34 -6.00
N TRP A 54 0.78 -19.09 -5.76
CA TRP A 54 1.90 -18.48 -6.48
C TRP A 54 3.22 -19.26 -6.32
N PRO A 55 4.17 -19.07 -7.26
CA PRO A 55 5.49 -19.70 -7.19
C PRO A 55 6.17 -19.45 -5.84
N ILE A 56 6.87 -20.48 -5.33
CA ILE A 56 7.47 -20.38 -3.99
C ILE A 56 8.53 -19.28 -3.90
N GLU A 57 9.25 -18.98 -4.99
CA GLU A 57 10.22 -17.89 -5.02
C GLU A 57 9.54 -16.52 -4.96
N THR A 58 8.35 -16.35 -5.56
CA THR A 58 7.52 -15.15 -5.38
C THR A 58 7.13 -15.00 -3.90
N LEU A 59 6.62 -16.06 -3.28
CA LEU A 59 6.23 -16.02 -1.86
C LEU A 59 7.43 -15.67 -0.95
N LYS A 60 8.62 -16.19 -1.25
CA LYS A 60 9.86 -15.85 -0.52
C LYS A 60 10.26 -14.39 -0.70
N ALA A 61 10.18 -13.87 -1.92
CA ALA A 61 10.49 -12.46 -2.20
C ALA A 61 9.57 -11.52 -1.39
N PHE A 62 8.27 -11.79 -1.36
CA PHE A 62 7.33 -11.04 -0.52
C PHE A 62 7.56 -11.25 0.98
N ALA A 63 8.00 -12.44 1.42
CA ALA A 63 8.40 -12.65 2.81
C ALA A 63 9.58 -11.74 3.22
N LEU A 64 10.58 -11.59 2.34
CA LEU A 64 11.68 -10.65 2.54
C LEU A 64 11.17 -9.21 2.59
N ALA A 65 10.30 -8.82 1.65
CA ALA A 65 9.73 -7.48 1.59
C ALA A 65 8.93 -7.13 2.86
N ALA A 66 8.03 -8.02 3.28
CA ALA A 66 7.17 -7.81 4.44
C ALA A 66 7.95 -7.67 5.75
N ARG A 67 8.99 -8.48 5.93
CA ARG A 67 9.90 -8.34 7.08
C ARG A 67 10.70 -7.04 7.03
N SER A 68 11.14 -6.63 5.85
CA SER A 68 11.93 -5.40 5.68
C SER A 68 11.08 -4.16 5.98
N ILE A 69 9.81 -4.12 5.54
CA ILE A 69 8.85 -3.06 5.94
C ILE A 69 8.66 -3.04 7.46
N GLY A 70 8.39 -4.20 8.08
CA GLY A 70 8.19 -4.29 9.52
C GLY A 70 9.40 -3.81 10.33
N LEU A 71 10.61 -4.08 9.85
CA LEU A 71 11.85 -3.62 10.47
C LEU A 71 12.14 -2.14 10.20
N SER A 72 11.91 -1.65 8.98
CA SER A 72 12.18 -0.25 8.61
C SER A 72 11.20 0.74 9.27
N ALA A 73 10.01 0.27 9.65
CA ALA A 73 9.01 1.06 10.35
C ALA A 73 9.18 1.05 11.89
N LYS A 74 10.23 0.38 12.40
CA LYS A 74 10.43 0.27 13.84
C LYS A 74 10.59 1.66 14.48
N GLY A 75 9.70 1.98 15.42
CA GLY A 75 9.70 3.26 16.12
C GLY A 75 9.27 4.48 15.27
N THR A 76 8.67 4.28 14.09
CA THR A 76 8.17 5.40 13.27
C THR A 76 6.84 5.96 13.75
N HIS A 77 6.12 5.26 14.63
CA HIS A 77 4.90 5.75 15.26
C HIS A 77 5.06 5.88 16.77
N ASP A 78 4.16 6.64 17.40
CA ASP A 78 4.15 6.83 18.85
C ASP A 78 3.75 5.53 19.58
N GLY A 79 4.77 4.70 19.80
CA GLY A 79 4.70 3.47 20.60
C GLY A 79 4.36 2.17 19.86
N PHE A 80 4.27 2.17 18.53
CA PHE A 80 4.12 0.94 17.73
C PHE A 80 4.86 1.05 16.37
N ASP A 81 5.02 -0.09 15.68
CA ASP A 81 5.86 -0.15 14.47
C ASP A 81 5.04 -0.05 13.17
N VAL A 82 3.89 -0.72 13.08
CA VAL A 82 3.10 -0.81 11.83
C VAL A 82 1.59 -0.86 12.08
N TYR A 83 0.80 -0.39 11.12
CA TYR A 83 -0.65 -0.58 11.09
C TYR A 83 -1.01 -1.96 10.51
N PRO A 84 -2.15 -2.56 10.92
CA PRO A 84 -2.61 -3.86 10.41
C PRO A 84 -3.37 -3.76 9.07
N ASP A 85 -3.32 -2.61 8.39
CA ASP A 85 -4.06 -2.31 7.16
C ASP A 85 -3.15 -1.67 6.11
N THR A 86 -3.74 -1.19 5.01
CA THR A 86 -3.06 -0.66 3.83
C THR A 86 -2.16 0.56 4.09
N ARG A 87 -2.20 1.16 5.29
CA ARG A 87 -1.21 2.18 5.71
C ARG A 87 0.18 1.61 5.92
N SER A 88 0.28 0.32 6.26
CA SER A 88 1.55 -0.40 6.32
C SER A 88 1.45 -1.67 5.49
N GLN A 89 0.83 -2.73 6.03
CA GLN A 89 0.57 -4.00 5.37
C GLN A 89 -0.64 -4.65 6.03
N VAL A 90 -1.50 -5.30 5.25
CA VAL A 90 -2.66 -6.00 5.80
C VAL A 90 -2.19 -7.20 6.60
N TYR A 91 -2.52 -7.26 7.89
CA TYR A 91 -2.12 -8.33 8.79
C TYR A 91 -3.34 -9.11 9.30
N GLY A 92 -3.37 -10.42 9.04
CA GLY A 92 -4.52 -11.29 9.31
C GLY A 92 -4.36 -12.23 10.52
N PRO A 93 -5.48 -12.82 10.98
CA PRO A 93 -5.48 -13.81 12.05
C PRO A 93 -4.89 -15.15 11.57
N ILE A 94 -4.55 -16.03 12.51
CA ILE A 94 -4.02 -17.38 12.28
C ILE A 94 -4.93 -18.19 11.34
N SER A 95 -6.25 -18.01 11.43
CA SER A 95 -7.22 -18.70 10.58
C SER A 95 -7.12 -18.35 9.09
N SER A 96 -6.44 -17.25 8.75
CA SER A 96 -6.16 -16.87 7.35
C SER A 96 -4.88 -17.48 6.81
N GLU A 97 -4.00 -18.04 7.65
CA GLU A 97 -2.69 -18.51 7.23
C GLU A 97 -2.75 -19.76 6.35
N TYR A 98 -1.84 -19.84 5.39
CA TYR A 98 -1.68 -20.99 4.51
C TYR A 98 -0.33 -21.67 4.75
N SER A 99 -0.29 -23.00 4.69
CA SER A 99 0.96 -23.76 4.90
C SER A 99 2.07 -23.37 3.92
N ARG A 100 1.71 -23.02 2.67
CA ARG A 100 2.64 -22.59 1.62
C ARG A 100 3.29 -21.24 1.91
N THR A 101 2.50 -20.24 2.32
CA THR A 101 3.03 -18.91 2.68
C THR A 101 3.84 -18.99 3.98
N ASN A 102 3.39 -19.77 4.95
CA ASN A 102 4.13 -20.04 6.18
C ASN A 102 5.50 -20.70 5.93
N ARG A 103 5.55 -21.63 4.97
CA ARG A 103 6.80 -22.26 4.53
C ARG A 103 7.74 -21.24 3.89
N ALA A 104 7.22 -20.30 3.11
CA ALA A 104 8.04 -19.23 2.52
C ALA A 104 8.67 -18.33 3.59
N CYS A 105 7.90 -17.88 4.58
CA CYS A 105 8.42 -17.13 5.73
C CYS A 105 9.49 -17.94 6.48
N ALA A 106 9.25 -19.23 6.75
CA ALA A 106 10.21 -20.08 7.44
C ALA A 106 11.53 -20.27 6.67
N LYS A 107 11.47 -20.48 5.35
CA LYS A 107 12.66 -20.66 4.49
C LYS A 107 13.52 -19.40 4.36
N THR A 108 13.00 -18.25 4.75
CA THR A 108 13.65 -16.94 4.67
C THR A 108 13.73 -16.27 6.04
N ALA A 109 13.58 -17.07 7.11
CA ALA A 109 13.65 -16.57 8.47
C ALA A 109 14.98 -15.84 8.72
N SER A 110 14.92 -14.76 9.49
CA SER A 110 16.07 -13.91 9.84
C SER A 110 16.78 -13.23 8.66
N GLN A 111 16.19 -13.24 7.47
CA GLN A 111 16.68 -12.44 6.35
C GLN A 111 15.94 -11.08 6.32
N ALA A 112 16.49 -10.09 5.64
CA ALA A 112 15.82 -8.83 5.30
C ALA A 112 16.57 -8.22 4.12
N LEU A 113 15.97 -7.24 3.45
CA LEU A 113 16.61 -6.49 2.39
C LEU A 113 17.39 -5.33 3.02
N PHE A 114 18.61 -5.11 2.53
CA PHE A 114 19.50 -4.05 3.02
C PHE A 114 19.97 -3.18 1.87
N PHE A 115 20.14 -1.89 2.15
CA PHE A 115 20.80 -0.95 1.25
C PHE A 115 21.80 -0.13 2.06
N ARG A 116 23.08 -0.22 1.69
CA ARG A 116 24.19 0.48 2.39
C ARG A 116 24.24 0.22 3.91
N GLY A 117 23.99 -1.03 4.31
CA GLY A 117 24.06 -1.46 5.72
C GLY A 117 22.78 -1.25 6.52
N GLU A 118 21.82 -0.48 6.00
CA GLU A 118 20.53 -0.24 6.65
C GLU A 118 19.42 -1.12 6.06
N VAL A 119 18.41 -1.46 6.86
CA VAL A 119 17.24 -2.19 6.38
C VAL A 119 16.52 -1.35 5.33
N ALA A 120 16.31 -1.92 4.15
CA ALA A 120 15.66 -1.25 3.04
C ALA A 120 14.13 -1.29 3.18
N MET A 121 13.46 -0.16 2.95
CA MET A 121 12.01 -0.12 2.84
C MET A 121 11.58 -0.81 1.54
N ALA A 122 10.87 -1.93 1.64
CA ALA A 122 10.59 -2.82 0.51
C ALA A 122 9.11 -2.82 0.11
N LEU A 123 8.66 -1.69 -0.43
CA LEU A 123 7.27 -1.47 -0.82
C LEU A 123 6.86 -2.38 -1.98
N PHE A 124 5.62 -2.84 -1.98
CA PHE A 124 5.03 -3.64 -3.05
C PHE A 124 3.58 -3.21 -3.32
N SER A 125 3.05 -3.59 -4.48
CA SER A 125 1.66 -3.38 -4.88
C SER A 125 1.12 -4.60 -5.62
N ALA A 126 -0.20 -4.70 -5.75
CA ALA A 126 -0.84 -5.83 -6.43
C ALA A 126 -0.56 -5.89 -7.94
N SER A 127 -0.39 -4.74 -8.58
CA SER A 127 -0.13 -4.60 -10.01
C SER A 127 0.62 -3.30 -10.27
N SER A 128 1.52 -3.31 -11.26
CA SER A 128 2.36 -2.15 -11.60
C SER A 128 1.79 -1.30 -12.73
N GLY A 129 0.94 -1.85 -13.60
CA GLY A 129 0.54 -1.24 -14.86
C GLY A 129 1.61 -1.35 -15.94
N GLY A 130 2.58 -2.25 -15.79
CA GLY A 130 3.71 -2.47 -16.71
C GLY A 130 4.99 -1.69 -16.36
N HIS A 131 4.97 -0.86 -15.32
CA HIS A 131 6.13 -0.11 -14.85
C HIS A 131 5.93 0.31 -13.38
N THR A 132 6.93 0.14 -12.52
CA THR A 132 6.87 0.66 -11.13
C THR A 132 7.15 2.16 -11.10
N GLU A 133 6.79 2.85 -10.02
CA GLU A 133 6.97 4.30 -9.93
C GLU A 133 8.12 4.66 -8.98
N SER A 134 8.77 5.80 -9.21
CA SER A 134 9.75 6.32 -8.26
C SER A 134 9.06 6.83 -6.99
N VAL A 135 9.63 6.56 -5.82
CA VAL A 135 9.03 6.87 -4.51
C VAL A 135 8.61 8.35 -4.36
N GLU A 136 9.41 9.28 -4.89
CA GLU A 136 9.12 10.72 -4.82
C GLU A 136 7.87 11.11 -5.62
N ASN A 137 7.49 10.32 -6.61
CA ASN A 137 6.25 10.54 -7.37
C ASN A 137 5.04 9.92 -6.67
N VAL A 138 5.23 8.98 -5.74
CA VAL A 138 4.17 8.35 -4.95
C VAL A 138 3.83 9.20 -3.74
N TRP A 139 4.82 9.50 -2.90
CA TRP A 139 4.62 10.21 -1.63
C TRP A 139 5.03 11.68 -1.66
N PHE A 140 5.54 12.19 -2.79
CA PHE A 140 5.96 13.60 -2.93
C PHE A 140 7.04 14.04 -1.92
N GLY A 141 7.86 13.10 -1.47
CA GLY A 141 9.02 13.34 -0.61
C GLY A 141 10.34 13.22 -1.35
N GLU A 142 11.43 13.06 -0.59
CA GLU A 142 12.77 12.92 -1.14
C GLU A 142 12.95 11.61 -1.92
N PRO A 143 13.77 11.61 -2.98
CA PRO A 143 14.11 10.39 -3.71
C PRO A 143 14.85 9.38 -2.83
N ILE A 144 14.47 8.09 -2.93
CA ILE A 144 15.21 6.99 -2.32
C ILE A 144 15.95 6.22 -3.43
N PRO A 145 17.29 6.06 -3.36
CA PRO A 145 18.08 5.55 -4.47
C PRO A 145 17.67 4.18 -5.01
N TYR A 146 17.14 3.29 -4.17
CA TYR A 146 16.71 1.95 -4.55
C TYR A 146 15.20 1.81 -4.82
N LEU A 147 14.42 2.87 -4.62
CA LEU A 147 12.98 2.90 -4.94
C LEU A 147 12.73 3.77 -6.17
N ARG A 148 13.28 3.30 -7.30
CA ARG A 148 13.14 3.90 -8.62
C ARG A 148 12.14 3.11 -9.44
N GLY A 149 11.40 3.81 -10.30
CA GLY A 149 10.55 3.14 -11.26
C GLY A 149 11.39 2.33 -12.27
N VAL A 150 10.99 1.09 -12.49
CA VAL A 150 11.58 0.16 -13.47
C VAL A 150 10.48 -0.49 -14.31
N PRO A 151 10.77 -0.91 -15.56
CA PRO A 151 9.84 -1.68 -16.37
C PRO A 151 9.46 -3.00 -15.67
N ASP A 152 8.19 -3.39 -15.83
CA ASP A 152 7.66 -4.65 -15.33
C ASP A 152 6.88 -5.34 -16.47
N PRO A 153 7.58 -6.07 -17.36
CA PRO A 153 6.97 -6.68 -18.53
C PRO A 153 6.02 -7.85 -18.18
N TRP A 154 5.97 -8.29 -16.93
CA TRP A 154 5.17 -9.46 -16.53
C TRP A 154 3.79 -9.10 -15.98
N ASP A 155 3.53 -7.82 -15.71
CA ASP A 155 2.26 -7.36 -15.11
C ASP A 155 1.05 -7.44 -16.06
N GLU A 156 1.27 -7.60 -17.37
CA GLU A 156 0.18 -7.63 -18.37
C GLU A 156 -0.85 -8.74 -18.10
N VAL A 157 -0.44 -9.84 -17.43
CA VAL A 157 -1.36 -10.94 -17.05
C VAL A 157 -2.25 -10.61 -15.86
N SER A 158 -1.98 -9.52 -15.15
CA SER A 158 -2.76 -9.10 -13.99
C SER A 158 -4.16 -8.64 -14.43
N PRO A 159 -5.24 -9.11 -13.77
CA PRO A 159 -6.58 -8.59 -14.03
C PRO A 159 -6.72 -7.10 -13.66
N TYR A 160 -5.75 -6.56 -12.92
CA TYR A 160 -5.71 -5.16 -12.51
C TYR A 160 -4.78 -4.30 -13.39
N HIS A 161 -4.14 -4.89 -14.41
CA HIS A 161 -3.21 -4.19 -15.31
C HIS A 161 -3.87 -2.99 -16.01
N ARG A 162 -5.14 -3.14 -16.40
CA ARG A 162 -5.97 -2.09 -17.01
C ARG A 162 -7.34 -2.08 -16.38
N TRP A 163 -7.93 -0.90 -16.32
CA TRP A 163 -9.27 -0.68 -15.79
C TRP A 163 -9.95 0.48 -16.51
N THR A 164 -11.27 0.54 -16.42
CA THR A 164 -12.07 1.63 -16.99
C THR A 164 -13.21 1.97 -16.05
N TYR A 165 -13.41 3.26 -15.80
CA TYR A 165 -14.51 3.78 -14.99
C TYR A 165 -15.30 4.80 -15.82
N SER A 166 -16.62 4.80 -15.64
CA SER A 166 -17.54 5.73 -16.30
C SER A 166 -18.34 6.48 -15.26
N TYR A 167 -18.47 7.80 -15.46
CA TYR A 167 -19.23 8.68 -14.59
C TYR A 167 -20.20 9.50 -15.42
N SER A 168 -21.40 9.75 -14.90
CA SER A 168 -22.26 10.77 -15.49
C SER A 168 -21.62 12.16 -15.29
N PRO A 169 -21.91 13.14 -16.16
CA PRO A 169 -21.42 14.51 -15.98
C PRO A 169 -21.79 15.10 -14.61
N ALA A 170 -22.98 14.78 -14.09
CA ALA A 170 -23.42 15.22 -12.76
C ALA A 170 -22.59 14.57 -11.65
N ARG A 171 -22.33 13.25 -11.74
CA ARG A 171 -21.51 12.54 -10.75
C ARG A 171 -20.08 13.04 -10.76
N MET A 172 -19.47 13.24 -11.93
CA MET A 172 -18.10 13.74 -12.03
C MET A 172 -17.97 15.16 -11.48
N ASN A 173 -18.98 16.03 -11.72
CA ASN A 173 -19.05 17.36 -11.11
C ASN A 173 -19.16 17.30 -9.58
N SER A 174 -19.97 16.37 -9.04
CA SER A 174 -20.12 16.19 -7.61
C SER A 174 -18.82 15.70 -6.96
N LEU A 175 -18.18 14.68 -7.53
CA LEU A 175 -16.94 14.09 -7.00
C LEU A 175 -15.77 15.08 -7.00
N LEU A 176 -15.66 15.91 -8.05
CA LEU A 176 -14.58 16.88 -8.17
C LEU A 176 -14.96 18.29 -7.70
N GLY A 177 -16.17 18.49 -7.18
CA GLY A 177 -16.74 19.81 -6.93
C GLY A 177 -15.88 20.70 -6.03
N SER A 178 -15.32 20.14 -4.96
CA SER A 178 -14.42 20.84 -4.03
C SER A 178 -13.09 21.26 -4.66
N TYR A 179 -12.72 20.67 -5.81
CA TYR A 179 -11.48 20.96 -6.51
C TYR A 179 -11.68 21.88 -7.72
N VAL A 180 -12.92 22.10 -8.19
CA VAL A 180 -13.21 22.79 -9.46
C VAL A 180 -13.78 24.19 -9.23
N ALA A 181 -13.27 25.17 -9.95
CA ALA A 181 -13.85 26.52 -10.00
C ALA A 181 -15.17 26.53 -10.82
N GLY A 182 -16.31 26.25 -10.18
CA GLY A 182 -17.62 26.16 -10.83
C GLY A 182 -17.93 24.74 -11.33
N ARG A 183 -18.56 24.60 -12.50
CA ARG A 183 -18.84 23.28 -13.09
C ARG A 183 -17.69 22.80 -13.96
N LEU A 184 -17.28 21.56 -13.78
CA LEU A 184 -16.28 20.85 -14.56
C LEU A 184 -16.66 20.82 -16.05
N LYS A 185 -15.74 21.30 -16.87
CA LYS A 185 -15.77 21.24 -18.34
C LYS A 185 -14.79 20.20 -18.89
N LYS A 186 -13.57 20.16 -18.33
CA LYS A 186 -12.47 19.32 -18.83
C LYS A 186 -11.50 18.99 -17.69
N VAL A 187 -11.01 17.76 -17.70
CA VAL A 187 -9.81 17.36 -16.96
C VAL A 187 -8.67 17.22 -17.96
N GLN A 188 -7.54 17.84 -17.68
CA GLN A 188 -6.33 17.70 -18.50
C GLN A 188 -5.20 17.21 -17.61
N ILE A 189 -4.62 16.07 -17.95
CA ILE A 189 -3.39 15.61 -17.29
C ILE A 189 -2.24 16.51 -17.75
N THR A 190 -1.47 17.03 -16.80
CA THR A 190 -0.39 17.99 -17.06
C THR A 190 0.99 17.43 -16.77
N ARG A 191 1.09 16.37 -15.96
CA ARG A 191 2.36 15.69 -15.67
C ARG A 191 2.14 14.23 -15.31
N TYR A 192 2.94 13.37 -15.91
CA TYR A 192 3.10 11.97 -15.55
C TYR A 192 4.41 11.73 -14.80
N GLY A 193 4.44 10.66 -14.00
CA GLY A 193 5.66 10.09 -13.44
C GLY A 193 6.31 9.12 -14.42
N VAL A 194 7.33 8.38 -13.97
CA VAL A 194 8.06 7.46 -14.87
C VAL A 194 7.18 6.27 -15.27
N SER A 195 6.17 5.93 -14.47
CA SER A 195 5.25 4.83 -14.73
C SER A 195 3.95 5.26 -15.41
N LYS A 196 3.89 6.46 -16.00
CA LYS A 196 2.66 7.07 -16.53
C LYS A 196 1.54 7.27 -15.51
N ARG A 197 1.85 7.20 -14.20
CA ARG A 197 0.92 7.63 -13.15
C ARG A 197 0.78 9.14 -13.17
N VAL A 198 -0.43 9.65 -13.00
CA VAL A 198 -0.71 11.09 -12.96
C VAL A 198 -0.09 11.68 -11.71
N ILE A 199 0.75 12.71 -11.89
CA ILE A 199 1.34 13.51 -10.81
C ILE A 199 0.53 14.78 -10.62
N TRP A 200 0.18 15.44 -11.73
CA TRP A 200 -0.64 16.64 -11.73
C TRP A 200 -1.62 16.62 -12.89
N ALA A 201 -2.82 17.12 -12.61
CA ALA A 201 -3.81 17.48 -13.60
C ALA A 201 -4.31 18.91 -13.38
N ARG A 202 -4.92 19.47 -14.41
CA ARG A 202 -5.62 20.75 -14.40
C ARG A 202 -7.10 20.50 -14.64
N LEU A 203 -7.92 21.07 -13.76
CA LEU A 203 -9.37 21.05 -13.88
C LEU A 203 -9.84 22.38 -14.47
N TYR A 204 -10.59 22.31 -15.55
CA TYR A 204 -11.19 23.47 -16.21
C TYR A 204 -12.63 23.55 -15.77
N GLY A 205 -12.95 24.54 -14.96
CA GLY A 205 -14.30 24.86 -14.52
C GLY A 205 -14.93 25.99 -15.33
N THR A 206 -16.23 26.23 -15.12
CA THR A 206 -16.94 27.37 -15.73
C THR A 206 -16.41 28.72 -15.25
N ARG A 207 -15.80 28.79 -14.06
CA ARG A 207 -15.33 30.04 -13.43
C ARG A 207 -13.81 30.15 -13.34
N GLY A 208 -13.06 29.20 -13.89
CA GLY A 208 -11.60 29.25 -13.84
C GLY A 208 -10.92 27.90 -14.01
N LYS A 209 -9.62 27.86 -13.73
CA LYS A 209 -8.79 26.66 -13.81
C LYS A 209 -8.14 26.42 -12.46
N THR A 210 -8.15 25.18 -11.99
CA THR A 210 -7.50 24.77 -10.74
C THR A 210 -6.53 23.62 -11.02
N ARG A 211 -5.52 23.45 -10.15
CA ARG A 211 -4.58 22.33 -10.23
C ARG A 211 -4.97 21.29 -9.18
N ILE A 212 -4.91 20.02 -9.54
CA ILE A 212 -5.16 18.90 -8.63
C ILE A 212 -4.02 17.89 -8.72
N ARG A 213 -3.60 17.38 -7.57
CA ARG A 213 -2.57 16.34 -7.47
C ARG A 213 -3.20 14.99 -7.84
N GLY A 214 -2.39 14.10 -8.43
CA GLY A 214 -2.90 12.84 -8.96
C GLY A 214 -3.56 11.93 -7.92
N ASP A 215 -3.07 11.93 -6.68
CA ASP A 215 -3.64 11.19 -5.55
C ASP A 215 -4.99 11.78 -5.11
N SER A 216 -5.13 13.11 -5.02
CA SER A 216 -6.42 13.75 -4.76
C SER A 216 -7.44 13.45 -5.87
N LEU A 217 -6.99 13.42 -7.13
CA LEU A 217 -7.83 13.04 -8.27
C LEU A 217 -8.27 11.58 -8.20
N GLN A 218 -7.33 10.65 -7.96
CA GLN A 218 -7.61 9.22 -7.82
C GLN A 218 -8.58 8.95 -6.66
N TYR A 219 -8.33 9.56 -5.49
CA TYR A 219 -9.18 9.43 -4.32
C TYR A 219 -10.59 9.99 -4.57
N ALA A 220 -10.69 11.21 -5.10
CA ALA A 220 -12.00 11.83 -5.37
C ALA A 220 -12.84 11.03 -6.37
N LEU A 221 -12.19 10.38 -7.35
CA LEU A 221 -12.88 9.55 -8.34
C LEU A 221 -13.10 8.10 -7.86
N GLY A 222 -12.47 7.66 -6.76
CA GLY A 222 -12.53 6.28 -6.30
C GLY A 222 -11.85 5.31 -7.26
N LEU A 223 -10.77 5.74 -7.91
CA LEU A 223 -10.01 4.93 -8.85
C LEU A 223 -9.03 4.01 -8.10
N PRO A 224 -8.64 2.84 -8.64
CA PRO A 224 -7.72 1.95 -7.96
C PRO A 224 -6.26 2.44 -7.97
N ASP A 225 -5.87 3.21 -8.99
CA ASP A 225 -4.52 3.75 -9.17
C ASP A 225 -4.58 5.13 -9.86
N ARG A 226 -3.45 5.84 -9.87
CA ARG A 226 -3.21 7.08 -10.65
C ARG A 226 -2.78 6.80 -12.09
N PHE A 227 -2.66 5.55 -12.51
CA PHE A 227 -2.35 5.14 -13.88
C PHE A 227 -3.55 5.40 -14.82
N ILE A 228 -3.77 6.68 -15.13
CA ILE A 228 -4.85 7.17 -15.98
C ILE A 228 -4.27 7.55 -17.33
N LEU A 229 -4.48 6.70 -18.35
CA LEU A 229 -3.97 6.94 -19.70
C LEU A 229 -4.76 8.01 -20.46
N SER A 230 -6.08 8.08 -20.23
CA SER A 230 -6.96 9.02 -20.90
C SER A 230 -8.23 9.29 -20.10
N ILE A 231 -8.78 10.50 -20.25
CA ILE A 231 -10.11 10.87 -19.75
C ILE A 231 -10.88 11.44 -20.94
N THR A 232 -11.90 10.71 -21.40
CA THR A 232 -12.70 11.07 -22.57
C THR A 232 -14.13 11.35 -22.15
N ARG A 233 -14.71 12.42 -22.72
CA ARG A 233 -16.15 12.66 -22.61
C ARG A 233 -16.83 11.85 -23.71
N ARG A 234 -17.72 10.94 -23.33
CA ARG A 234 -18.67 10.31 -24.25
C ARG A 234 -19.83 11.26 -24.52
#